data_AF-A0A929III7-F1
#
_entry.id   AF-A0A929III7-F1
#
_cell.length_a   1.000
_cell.length_b   1.000
_cell.length_c   1.000
_cell.angle_alpha   90.00
_cell.angle_beta   90.00
_cell.angle_gamma   90.00
#
_symmetry.space_group_name_H-M   'P 1'
#
loop_
_entity.id
_entity.type
_entity.pdbx_description
1 polymer ?
#
loop_
_entity_poly.entity_id
_entity_poly.type
_entity_poly.pdbx_seq_one_letter_code
_entity_poly.pdbx_strand_id
1 'polypeptide(L)'
;MADILGAGDMDMRVGEETNVHIQEFAVPFHYRVCFTEGVFRPDNRTFMMELTRLEPAKRHRHVVFVDEGVASAMPGLCADIARYADAWPNVLQLVAAP
;
A
#
# COMPACT_ATOMS: atom_id res chain seq x y z
N MET A 1 19.13 74.90 -8.84
CA MET A 1 17.96 75.60 -9.44
C MET A 1 16.97 74.52 -9.83
N ALA A 2 15.90 74.38 -9.05
CA ALA A 2 14.83 73.42 -9.34
C ALA A 2 14.10 73.80 -10.63
N ASP A 3 13.74 72.82 -11.46
CA ASP A 3 12.54 72.93 -12.27
C ASP A 3 11.93 71.56 -12.59
N ILE A 4 10.63 71.58 -12.79
CA ILE A 4 9.64 70.54 -12.56
C ILE A 4 9.04 70.06 -13.91
N LEU A 5 8.57 68.80 -13.94
CA LEU A 5 7.67 68.13 -14.92
C LEU A 5 8.25 67.46 -16.18
N GLY A 6 8.00 66.15 -16.27
CA GLY A 6 7.21 65.64 -17.39
C GLY A 6 7.88 64.63 -18.32
N ALA A 7 7.92 63.37 -17.92
CA ALA A 7 7.70 62.26 -18.86
C ALA A 7 7.21 61.07 -18.03
N GLY A 8 5.98 60.65 -18.28
CA GLY A 8 5.43 59.43 -17.69
C GLY A 8 6.32 58.28 -18.12
N ASP A 9 7.14 57.80 -17.20
CA ASP A 9 7.91 56.60 -17.44
C ASP A 9 6.95 55.43 -17.28
N MET A 10 6.77 54.72 -18.39
CA MET A 10 5.83 53.63 -18.52
C MET A 10 6.11 52.63 -17.41
N ASP A 11 5.11 52.36 -16.57
CA ASP A 11 5.08 51.21 -15.69
C ASP A 11 4.98 49.96 -16.58
N MET A 12 6.12 49.58 -17.15
CA MET A 12 6.31 48.38 -17.93
C MET A 12 6.34 47.25 -16.92
N ARG A 13 5.14 46.70 -16.67
CA ARG A 13 4.86 45.49 -15.90
C ARG A 13 6.10 44.62 -15.78
N VAL A 14 6.69 44.61 -14.59
CA VAL A 14 7.73 43.64 -14.20
C VAL A 14 7.19 42.27 -14.56
N GLY A 15 7.84 41.62 -15.54
CA GLY A 15 7.50 40.27 -15.94
C GLY A 15 7.55 39.36 -14.71
N GLU A 16 6.60 38.45 -14.58
CA GLU A 16 6.53 37.48 -13.49
C GLU A 16 7.90 36.83 -13.24
N GLU A 17 8.55 37.19 -12.13
CA GLU A 17 9.76 36.51 -11.66
C GLU A 17 9.37 35.09 -11.26
N THR A 18 9.71 34.12 -12.12
CA THR A 18 9.44 32.71 -11.85
C THR A 18 10.45 32.20 -10.82
N ASN A 19 10.01 32.02 -9.58
CA ASN A 19 10.80 31.37 -8.54
C ASN A 19 10.76 29.84 -8.74
N VAL A 20 11.90 29.27 -9.13
CA VAL A 20 12.06 27.81 -9.28
C VAL A 20 12.55 27.22 -7.96
N HIS A 21 11.88 26.19 -7.45
CA HIS A 21 12.30 25.44 -6.26
C HIS A 21 12.46 23.97 -6.62
N ILE A 22 13.64 23.42 -6.31
CA ILE A 22 13.92 21.99 -6.49
C ILE A 22 13.64 21.32 -5.15
N GLN A 23 12.69 20.39 -5.14
CA GLN A 23 12.41 19.53 -3.99
C GLN A 23 12.73 18.10 -4.33
N GLU A 24 13.57 17.50 -3.51
CA GLU A 24 13.90 16.08 -3.55
C GLU A 24 13.59 15.48 -2.18
N PHE A 25 12.87 14.36 -2.16
CA PHE A 25 12.60 13.60 -0.96
C PHE A 25 12.59 12.09 -1.26
N ALA A 26 12.91 11.28 -0.26
CA ALA A 26 12.91 9.83 -0.35
C ALA A 26 11.84 9.23 0.55
N VAL A 27 11.15 8.20 0.06
CA VAL A 27 10.17 7.43 0.83
C VAL A 27 10.77 6.05 1.12
N PRO A 28 11.20 5.75 2.35
CA PRO A 28 11.69 4.43 2.69
C PRO A 28 10.54 3.42 2.73
N PHE A 29 10.67 2.33 1.96
CA PHE A 29 9.73 1.22 2.00
C PHE A 29 10.26 0.12 2.93
N HIS A 30 9.43 -0.31 3.87
CA HIS A 30 9.72 -1.43 4.76
C HIS A 30 8.60 -2.46 4.64
N TYR A 31 8.94 -3.65 4.15
CA TYR A 31 8.02 -4.80 4.11
C TYR A 31 8.76 -6.06 4.56
N ARG A 32 8.01 -6.99 5.16
CA ARG A 32 8.56 -8.26 5.64
C ARG A 32 8.45 -9.30 4.54
N VAL A 33 9.50 -10.09 4.38
CA VAL A 33 9.53 -11.27 3.52
C VAL A 33 9.71 -12.47 4.42
N CYS A 34 8.72 -13.35 4.46
CA CYS A 34 8.73 -14.57 5.28
C CYS A 34 8.76 -15.79 4.36
N PHE A 35 9.82 -16.60 4.48
CA PHE A 35 9.92 -17.87 3.77
C PHE A 35 9.34 -18.99 4.65
N THR A 36 8.41 -19.75 4.10
CA THR A 36 7.78 -20.89 4.79
C THR A 36 7.25 -21.88 3.76
N GLU A 37 7.18 -23.15 4.13
CA GLU A 37 6.61 -24.19 3.29
C GLU A 37 5.12 -24.38 3.61
N GLY A 38 4.27 -24.43 2.58
CA GLY A 38 2.83 -24.67 2.75
C GLY A 38 2.16 -23.65 3.66
N VAL A 39 2.17 -22.37 3.26
CA VAL A 39 1.66 -21.25 4.06
C VAL A 39 0.20 -21.41 4.51
N PHE A 40 -0.62 -22.16 3.75
CA PHE A 40 -2.02 -22.45 4.06
C PHE A 40 -2.25 -23.83 4.71
N ARG A 41 -1.20 -24.50 5.20
CA ARG A 41 -1.36 -25.67 6.06
C ARG A 41 -1.87 -25.21 7.44
N PRO A 42 -2.85 -25.87 8.07
CA PRO A 42 -3.45 -25.39 9.33
C PRO A 42 -2.46 -25.19 10.49
N ASP A 43 -1.36 -25.95 10.51
CA ASP A 43 -0.28 -25.86 11.49
C ASP A 43 0.74 -24.73 11.20
N ASN A 44 0.75 -24.19 9.98
CA ASN A 44 1.63 -23.09 9.60
C ASN A 44 1.08 -21.75 10.10
N ARG A 45 1.69 -21.19 11.14
CA ARG A 45 1.20 -19.95 11.77
C ARG A 45 1.66 -18.66 11.07
N THR A 46 2.54 -18.75 10.07
CA THR A 46 3.18 -17.57 9.48
C THR A 46 2.15 -16.56 8.96
N PHE A 47 1.18 -16.99 8.14
CA PHE A 47 0.22 -16.06 7.53
C PHE A 47 -0.64 -15.33 8.57
N MET A 48 -1.25 -16.08 9.50
CA MET A 48 -2.07 -15.50 10.56
C MET A 48 -1.26 -14.52 11.42
N MET A 49 -0.05 -14.92 11.86
CA MET A 49 0.80 -14.06 12.69
C MET A 49 1.21 -12.77 12.00
N GLU A 50 1.51 -12.81 10.69
CA GLU A 50 1.85 -11.61 9.93
C GLU A 50 0.65 -10.69 9.76
N LEU A 51 -0.53 -11.23 9.47
CA LEU A 51 -1.74 -10.44 9.29
C LEU A 51 -2.19 -9.76 10.59
N THR A 52 -2.02 -10.42 11.73
CA THR A 52 -2.50 -9.91 13.02
C THR A 52 -1.48 -9.09 13.78
N ARG A 53 -0.24 -9.00 13.31
CA ARG A 53 0.91 -8.45 14.05
C ARG A 53 0.67 -7.06 14.64
N LEU A 54 0.01 -6.17 13.90
CA LEU A 54 -0.23 -4.79 14.33
C LEU A 54 -1.53 -4.62 15.15
N GLU A 55 -2.48 -5.54 14.99
CA GLU A 55 -3.79 -5.51 15.66
C GLU A 55 -4.15 -6.93 16.16
N PRO A 56 -3.44 -7.47 17.17
CA PRO A 56 -3.54 -8.89 17.54
C PRO A 56 -4.90 -9.28 18.15
N ALA A 57 -5.64 -8.31 18.69
CA ALA A 57 -6.96 -8.53 19.29
C ALA A 57 -8.11 -8.48 18.26
N LYS A 58 -7.84 -8.07 17.01
CA LYS A 58 -8.86 -7.90 15.97
C LYS A 58 -9.07 -9.20 15.20
N ARG A 59 -10.32 -9.48 14.85
CA ARG A 59 -10.64 -10.49 13.83
C ARG A 59 -10.46 -9.87 12.44
N HIS A 60 -9.46 -10.33 11.71
CA HIS A 60 -9.04 -9.77 10.43
C HIS A 60 -9.88 -10.31 9.27
N ARG A 61 -10.62 -9.40 8.64
CA ARG A 61 -11.33 -9.67 7.38
C ARG A 61 -10.38 -9.50 6.22
N HIS A 62 -10.27 -10.53 5.38
CA HIS A 62 -9.40 -10.50 4.21
C HIS A 62 -10.08 -11.13 2.99
N VAL A 63 -9.58 -10.75 1.82
CA VAL A 63 -9.92 -11.34 0.52
C VAL A 63 -8.61 -11.81 -0.09
N VAL A 64 -8.65 -12.94 -0.80
CA VAL A 64 -7.51 -13.47 -1.54
C VAL A 64 -7.87 -13.46 -3.01
N PHE A 65 -6.95 -13.00 -3.84
CA PHE A 65 -7.08 -13.06 -5.29
C PHE A 65 -6.05 -14.05 -5.80
N VAL A 66 -6.49 -15.02 -6.59
CA VAL A 66 -5.62 -16.03 -7.17
C VAL A 66 -5.59 -15.82 -8.68
N ASP A 67 -4.38 -15.69 -9.22
CA ASP A 67 -4.18 -15.62 -10.66
C ASP A 67 -4.56 -16.95 -11.34
N GLU A 68 -5.09 -16.89 -12.55
CA GLU A 68 -5.54 -18.06 -13.30
C GLU A 68 -4.42 -19.10 -13.52
N GLY A 69 -3.19 -18.65 -13.78
CA GLY A 69 -2.05 -19.54 -13.95
C GLY A 69 -1.71 -20.28 -12.65
N VAL A 70 -1.84 -19.61 -11.51
CA VAL A 70 -1.63 -20.21 -10.18
C VAL A 70 -2.75 -21.20 -9.86
N ALA A 71 -4.01 -20.81 -10.08
CA ALA A 71 -5.16 -21.68 -9.85
C ALA A 71 -5.08 -22.96 -10.71
N SER A 72 -4.62 -22.83 -11.95
CA SER A 72 -4.42 -23.96 -12.87
C SER A 72 -3.28 -24.87 -12.41
N ALA A 73 -2.16 -24.30 -11.96
CA ALA A 73 -1.00 -25.07 -11.48
C ALA A 73 -1.23 -25.69 -10.09
N MET A 74 -2.12 -25.12 -9.28
CA MET A 74 -2.42 -25.56 -7.91
C MET A 74 -3.94 -25.70 -7.69
N PRO A 75 -4.58 -26.73 -8.25
CA PRO A 75 -6.05 -26.86 -8.22
C PRO A 75 -6.67 -26.90 -6.81
N GLY A 76 -5.91 -27.28 -5.78
CA GLY A 76 -6.36 -27.33 -4.39
C GLY A 76 -6.24 -26.01 -3.62
N LEU A 77 -5.58 -24.98 -4.20
CA LEU A 77 -5.15 -23.80 -3.45
C LEU A 77 -6.32 -23.01 -2.85
N CYS A 78 -7.40 -22.77 -3.60
CA CYS A 78 -8.56 -22.03 -3.08
C CYS A 78 -9.22 -22.77 -1.91
N ALA A 79 -9.29 -24.11 -1.97
CA ALA A 79 -9.81 -24.92 -0.89
C ALA A 79 -8.88 -24.91 0.35
N ASP A 80 -7.56 -24.90 0.13
CA ASP A 80 -6.58 -24.80 1.22
C ASP A 80 -6.63 -23.43 1.91
N ILE A 81 -6.79 -22.33 1.16
CA ILE A 81 -6.98 -20.98 1.71
C ILE A 81 -8.23 -20.91 2.59
N ALA A 82 -9.37 -21.44 2.09
CA ALA A 82 -10.61 -21.47 2.85
C ALA A 82 -10.46 -22.27 4.15
N ARG A 83 -9.90 -23.47 4.06
CA ARG A 83 -9.64 -24.35 5.22
C ARG A 83 -8.70 -23.71 6.23
N TYR A 84 -7.70 -22.95 5.77
CA TYR A 84 -6.79 -22.22 6.63
C TYR A 84 -7.53 -21.15 7.44
N ALA A 85 -8.42 -20.37 6.82
CA ALA A 85 -9.24 -19.40 7.54
C ALA A 85 -10.15 -20.08 8.57
N ASP A 86 -10.74 -21.23 8.23
CA ASP A 86 -11.58 -22.02 9.13
C ASP A 86 -10.82 -22.65 10.30
N ALA A 87 -9.50 -22.86 10.16
CA ALA A 87 -8.64 -23.30 11.27
C ALA A 87 -8.39 -22.20 12.32
N TRP A 88 -8.61 -20.93 11.97
CA TRP A 88 -8.36 -19.76 12.83
C TRP A 88 -9.57 -18.81 12.91
N PRO A 89 -10.79 -19.28 13.21
CA PRO A 89 -12.03 -18.52 12.98
C PRO A 89 -12.19 -17.30 13.89
N ASN A 90 -11.55 -17.31 15.06
CA ASN A 90 -11.55 -16.18 16.00
C ASN A 90 -10.59 -15.05 15.57
N VAL A 91 -9.66 -15.36 14.66
CA VAL A 91 -8.57 -14.46 14.26
C VAL A 91 -8.74 -14.01 12.82
N LEU A 92 -9.20 -14.91 11.95
CA LEU A 92 -9.34 -14.69 10.52
C LEU A 92 -10.80 -14.81 10.08
N GLN A 93 -11.15 -14.01 9.08
CA GLN A 93 -12.38 -14.12 8.33
C GLN A 93 -12.07 -13.96 6.85
N LEU A 94 -12.17 -15.05 6.09
CA LEU A 94 -12.20 -14.97 4.64
C LEU A 94 -13.57 -14.42 4.22
N VAL A 95 -13.58 -13.27 3.53
CA VAL A 95 -14.83 -12.53 3.24
C VAL A 95 -15.65 -13.19 2.14
N ALA A 96 -14.99 -13.86 1.20
CA ALA A 96 -15.59 -14.64 0.11
C ALA A 96 -14.58 -15.70 -0.34
N ALA A 97 -15.05 -16.73 -1.04
CA ALA A 97 -14.13 -17.69 -1.68
C ALA A 97 -13.14 -16.95 -2.61
N PRO A 98 -11.85 -17.37 -2.68
CA PRO A 98 -10.84 -16.74 -3.52
C PRO A 98 -11.12 -16.89 -5.01
#